data_AF-A0A0L8GCX3-F1
#
_entry.id   AF-A0A0L8GCX3-F1
#
_cell.length_a   1.000
_cell.length_b   1.000
_cell.length_c   1.000
_cell.angle_alpha   90.00
_cell.angle_beta   90.00
_cell.angle_gamma   90.00
#
_symmetry.space_group_name_H-M   'P 1'
#
loop_
_entity.id
_entity.type
_entity.pdbx_description
1 polymer ?
#
loop_
_entity_poly.entity_id
_entity_poly.type
_entity_poly.pdbx_seq_one_letter_code
_entity_poly.pdbx_strand_id
1 'polypeptide(L)'
;KNCGFPGELVNGRREGNRFRFPGKVTYHCNEGYELHGQPVRECQANGVWSGSLPVCKPIRCPELHAPLNGHMSGSGNTYNTVLKFHCPTGFNIVGSSERRCMSNHQWSGQPTRCEVYFLLPLKKPLKKQPNIFLTVIVFAYLLIFKYEHGDVFMCMHVCVNTCSRLIIKLTD
;
A
#
# COMPACT_ATOMS: atom_id res chain seq x y z
N LYS A 1 60.71 -3.26 -17.44
CA LYS A 1 60.71 -3.74 -16.03
C LYS A 1 59.38 -4.41 -15.69
N ASN A 2 59.37 -5.38 -14.77
CA ASN A 2 58.16 -6.08 -14.33
C ASN A 2 57.66 -5.45 -13.02
N CYS A 3 56.36 -5.18 -12.91
CA CYS A 3 55.73 -4.63 -11.70
C CYS A 3 55.11 -5.70 -10.79
N GLY A 4 55.13 -6.96 -11.21
CA GLY A 4 54.52 -8.05 -10.47
C GLY A 4 52.99 -8.02 -10.51
N PHE A 5 52.38 -8.90 -9.73
CA PHE A 5 50.94 -9.04 -9.69
C PHE A 5 50.27 -7.80 -9.09
N PRO A 6 49.33 -7.13 -9.80
CA PRO A 6 48.78 -5.85 -9.36
C PRO A 6 47.75 -5.96 -8.22
N GLY A 7 47.38 -7.17 -7.80
CA GLY A 7 46.35 -7.42 -6.78
C GLY A 7 45.03 -7.92 -7.39
N GLU A 8 44.28 -8.68 -6.59
CA GLU A 8 42.91 -9.12 -6.88
C GLU A 8 41.90 -8.13 -6.31
N LEU A 9 40.90 -7.75 -7.12
CA LEU A 9 39.85 -6.82 -6.72
C LEU A 9 38.64 -7.59 -6.18
N VAL A 10 38.41 -7.51 -4.87
CA VAL A 10 37.23 -8.11 -4.23
C VAL A 10 35.96 -7.43 -4.75
N ASN A 11 34.93 -8.22 -5.08
CA ASN A 11 33.68 -7.76 -5.69
C ASN A 11 33.89 -6.99 -7.02
N GLY A 12 34.92 -7.37 -7.77
CA GLY A 12 35.19 -6.84 -9.09
C GLY A 12 36.00 -7.79 -9.96
N ARG A 13 36.47 -7.26 -11.08
CA ARG A 13 37.33 -7.95 -12.05
C ARG A 13 38.43 -7.03 -12.55
N ARG A 14 39.58 -7.62 -12.85
CA ARG A 14 40.70 -6.96 -13.53
C ARG A 14 40.66 -7.30 -15.01
N GLU A 15 40.80 -6.29 -15.85
CA GLU A 15 40.98 -6.39 -17.29
C GLU A 15 42.44 -6.08 -17.65
N GLY A 16 43.06 -6.96 -18.43
CA GLY A 16 44.46 -6.86 -18.84
C GLY A 16 45.41 -7.76 -18.06
N ASN A 17 46.50 -8.15 -18.73
CA ASN A 17 47.49 -9.12 -18.26
C ASN A 17 48.95 -8.67 -18.49
N ARG A 18 49.17 -7.43 -18.98
CA ARG A 18 50.52 -6.90 -19.25
C ARG A 18 51.10 -6.27 -17.99
N PHE A 19 51.88 -7.05 -17.22
CA PHE A 19 52.47 -6.62 -15.94
C PHE A 19 53.88 -6.03 -16.06
N ARG A 20 54.31 -5.66 -17.28
CA ARG A 20 55.62 -5.05 -17.54
C ARG A 20 55.44 -3.66 -18.14
N PHE A 21 56.30 -2.69 -17.79
CA PHE A 21 56.27 -1.32 -18.34
C PHE A 21 56.35 -1.39 -19.88
N PRO A 22 55.48 -0.67 -20.63
CA PRO A 22 54.47 0.31 -20.20
C PRO A 22 53.03 -0.28 -20.11
N GLY A 23 52.87 -1.44 -19.49
CA GLY A 23 51.60 -2.16 -19.38
C GLY A 23 50.60 -1.48 -18.44
N LYS A 24 49.31 -1.69 -18.71
CA LYS A 24 48.19 -1.15 -17.93
C LYS A 24 47.16 -2.22 -17.63
N VAL A 25 46.48 -2.08 -16.50
CA VAL A 25 45.34 -2.90 -16.10
C VAL A 25 44.19 -1.99 -15.70
N THR A 26 42.98 -2.41 -16.03
CA THR A 26 41.74 -1.69 -15.69
C THR A 26 40.92 -2.54 -14.74
N TYR A 27 40.24 -1.91 -13.81
CA TYR A 27 39.46 -2.53 -12.75
C TYR A 27 38.00 -2.13 -12.89
N HIS A 28 37.13 -3.12 -12.75
CA HIS A 28 35.68 -2.94 -12.84
C HIS A 28 35.02 -3.61 -11.63
N CYS A 29 34.04 -2.97 -11.02
CA CYS A 29 33.25 -3.59 -9.96
C CYS A 29 32.14 -4.49 -10.54
N ASN A 30 31.75 -5.50 -9.77
CA ASN A 30 30.60 -6.34 -10.09
C ASN A 30 29.30 -5.55 -9.90
N GLU A 31 28.20 -6.04 -10.48
CA GLU A 31 26.90 -5.41 -10.31
C GLU A 31 26.54 -5.22 -8.83
N GLY A 32 26.02 -4.04 -8.49
CA GLY A 32 25.67 -3.69 -7.13
C GLY A 32 26.82 -3.15 -6.28
N TYR A 33 28.01 -2.99 -6.88
CA TYR A 33 29.17 -2.37 -6.25
C TYR A 33 29.68 -1.18 -7.05
N GLU A 34 30.18 -0.17 -6.34
CA GLU A 34 30.74 1.06 -6.86
C GLU A 34 32.26 1.12 -6.65
N LEU A 35 32.99 1.58 -7.66
CA LEU A 35 34.46 1.66 -7.63
C LEU A 35 34.92 2.91 -6.89
N HIS A 36 35.70 2.72 -5.82
CA HIS A 36 36.39 3.79 -5.11
C HIS A 36 37.90 3.72 -5.33
N GLY A 37 38.47 4.78 -5.91
CA GLY A 37 39.88 4.89 -6.27
C GLY A 37 40.09 5.03 -7.78
N GLN A 38 41.30 4.80 -8.25
CA GLN A 38 41.63 4.86 -9.68
C GLN A 38 41.25 3.54 -10.36
N PRO A 39 40.45 3.56 -11.46
CA PRO A 39 40.08 2.35 -12.17
C PRO A 39 41.23 1.77 -13.00
N VAL A 40 42.27 2.55 -13.28
CA VAL A 40 43.40 2.14 -14.11
C VAL A 40 44.69 2.23 -13.31
N ARG A 41 45.52 1.19 -13.41
CA ARG A 41 46.89 1.19 -12.88
C ARG A 41 47.87 0.89 -13.99
N GLU A 42 48.97 1.62 -13.99
CA GLU A 42 50.02 1.58 -15.01
C GLU A 42 51.31 1.09 -14.37
N CYS A 43 51.97 0.13 -15.02
CA CYS A 43 53.27 -0.34 -14.58
C CYS A 43 54.31 0.68 -15.00
N GLN A 44 54.94 1.37 -14.06
CA GLN A 44 55.86 2.48 -14.30
C GLN A 44 57.30 2.00 -14.56
N ALA A 45 58.16 2.89 -15.08
CA ALA A 45 59.55 2.58 -15.40
C ALA A 45 60.43 2.24 -14.16
N ASN A 46 59.96 2.57 -12.96
CA ASN A 46 60.57 2.16 -11.69
C ASN A 46 60.24 0.70 -11.30
N GLY A 47 59.32 0.03 -12.01
CA GLY A 47 58.86 -1.33 -11.67
C GLY A 47 57.77 -1.35 -10.60
N VAL A 48 57.07 -0.23 -10.36
CA VAL A 48 55.96 -0.11 -9.42
C VAL A 48 54.69 0.25 -10.18
N TRP A 49 53.56 -0.30 -9.74
CA TRP A 49 52.25 0.09 -10.27
C TRP A 49 51.86 1.48 -9.78
N SER A 50 51.28 2.29 -10.66
CA SER A 50 50.71 3.58 -10.26
C SER A 50 49.55 3.39 -9.28
N GLY A 51 49.45 4.32 -8.33
CA GLY A 51 48.37 4.37 -7.35
C GLY A 51 48.24 3.12 -6.48
N SER A 52 47.14 3.06 -5.74
CA SER A 52 46.72 1.91 -4.94
C SER A 52 45.70 1.05 -5.69
N LEU A 53 45.53 -0.19 -5.24
CA LEU A 53 44.44 -1.04 -5.70
C LEU A 53 43.09 -0.39 -5.31
N PRO A 54 42.14 -0.22 -6.25
CA PRO A 54 40.83 0.34 -5.92
C PRO A 54 40.02 -0.61 -5.04
N VAL A 55 38.91 -0.11 -4.49
CA VAL A 55 38.00 -0.87 -3.63
C VAL A 55 36.58 -0.80 -4.18
N CYS A 56 35.93 -1.95 -4.32
CA CYS A 56 34.51 -2.02 -4.67
C CYS A 56 33.65 -2.01 -3.40
N LYS A 57 32.86 -0.95 -3.19
CA LYS A 57 31.95 -0.85 -2.05
C LYS A 57 30.51 -1.15 -2.51
N PRO A 58 29.68 -1.81 -1.67
CA PRO A 58 28.30 -2.06 -2.05
C PRO A 58 27.55 -0.73 -2.21
N ILE A 59 26.72 -0.67 -3.25
CA ILE A 59 25.81 0.46 -3.48
C ILE A 59 24.91 0.64 -2.27
N ARG A 60 24.64 1.90 -1.92
CA ARG A 60 23.74 2.26 -0.83
C ARG A 60 22.53 3.01 -1.37
N CYS A 61 21.35 2.53 -1.00
CA CYS A 61 20.08 3.19 -1.23
C CYS A 61 19.78 4.20 -0.10
N PRO A 62 18.85 5.14 -0.29
CA PRO A 62 18.38 6.03 0.77
C PRO A 62 17.92 5.23 1.99
N GLU A 63 18.11 5.75 3.18
CA GLU A 63 17.58 5.10 4.38
C GLU A 63 16.03 5.13 4.35
N LEU A 64 15.41 4.01 4.71
CA LEU A 64 13.96 3.92 4.85
C LEU A 64 13.57 3.85 6.32
N HIS A 65 12.41 4.39 6.63
CA HIS A 65 11.81 4.32 7.95
C HIS A 65 10.50 3.54 7.90
N ALA A 66 10.06 3.08 9.07
CA ALA A 66 8.76 2.44 9.18
C ALA A 66 7.64 3.41 8.76
N PRO A 67 6.63 2.94 8.01
CA PRO A 67 5.49 3.77 7.64
C PRO A 67 4.71 4.18 8.89
N LEU A 68 4.04 5.33 8.83
CA LEU A 68 3.19 5.79 9.92
C LEU A 68 2.13 4.73 10.24
N ASN A 69 1.94 4.44 11.53
CA ASN A 69 1.06 3.38 12.02
C ASN A 69 1.41 1.98 11.48
N GLY A 70 2.63 1.73 11.03
CA GLY A 70 3.09 0.42 10.57
C GLY A 70 4.44 0.04 11.15
N HIS A 71 4.91 -1.14 10.77
CA HIS A 71 6.18 -1.71 11.21
C HIS A 71 7.04 -2.09 10.01
N MET A 72 8.35 -1.91 10.14
CA MET A 72 9.35 -2.31 9.15
C MET A 72 10.29 -3.33 9.78
N SER A 73 10.47 -4.47 9.11
CA SER A 73 11.42 -5.50 9.49
C SER A 73 12.59 -5.58 8.51
N GLY A 74 13.78 -5.81 9.07
CA GLY A 74 15.06 -5.72 8.36
C GLY A 74 15.85 -4.47 8.75
N SER A 75 17.13 -4.47 8.41
CA SER A 75 18.04 -3.36 8.70
C SER A 75 19.07 -3.20 7.58
N GLY A 76 19.62 -1.98 7.47
CA GLY A 76 20.58 -1.60 6.44
C GLY A 76 19.94 -1.15 5.13
N ASN A 77 20.79 -0.66 4.24
CA ASN A 77 20.41 -0.01 2.98
C ASN A 77 21.39 -0.32 1.84
N THR A 78 22.14 -1.42 1.94
CA THR A 78 23.10 -1.83 0.91
C THR A 78 22.43 -2.65 -0.20
N TYR A 79 23.09 -2.75 -1.35
CA TYR A 79 22.64 -3.56 -2.47
C TYR A 79 22.13 -4.94 -2.03
N ASN A 80 20.99 -5.35 -2.60
CA ASN A 80 20.27 -6.59 -2.28
C ASN A 80 19.68 -6.72 -0.87
N THR A 81 19.84 -5.72 0.02
CA THR A 81 19.06 -5.67 1.26
C THR A 81 17.57 -5.60 0.93
N VAL A 82 16.76 -6.39 1.65
CA VAL A 82 15.30 -6.40 1.53
C VAL A 82 14.70 -5.96 2.85
N LEU A 83 13.85 -4.93 2.80
CA LEU A 83 13.05 -4.45 3.92
C LEU A 83 11.60 -4.83 3.70
N LYS A 84 10.95 -5.34 4.74
CA LYS A 84 9.55 -5.78 4.70
C LYS A 84 8.69 -4.89 5.57
N PHE A 85 7.48 -4.61 5.11
CA PHE A 85 6.56 -3.67 5.73
C PHE A 85 5.26 -4.36 6.11
N HIS A 86 4.77 -4.04 7.30
CA HIS A 86 3.58 -4.62 7.88
C HIS A 86 2.69 -3.52 8.44
N CYS A 87 1.38 -3.61 8.18
CA CYS A 87 0.39 -2.75 8.79
C CYS A 87 -0.37 -3.53 9.86
N PRO A 88 -0.76 -2.89 10.98
CA PRO A 88 -1.54 -3.51 12.03
C PRO A 88 -2.97 -3.79 11.55
N THR A 89 -3.67 -4.63 12.30
CA THR A 89 -5.09 -4.91 12.08
C THR A 89 -5.90 -3.62 12.03
N GLY A 90 -6.82 -3.51 11.06
CA GLY A 90 -7.57 -2.27 10.83
C GLY A 90 -6.94 -1.34 9.78
N PHE A 91 -5.75 -1.67 9.26
CA PHE A 91 -5.11 -0.95 8.15
C PHE A 91 -4.80 -1.86 6.95
N ASN A 92 -4.96 -1.31 5.75
CA ASN A 92 -4.47 -1.85 4.49
C ASN A 92 -3.08 -1.32 4.16
N ILE A 93 -2.26 -2.18 3.55
CA ILE A 93 -0.98 -1.79 2.97
C ILE A 93 -1.19 -1.20 1.57
N VAL A 94 -0.76 0.05 1.38
CA VAL A 94 -0.75 0.75 0.10
C VAL A 94 0.70 0.90 -0.35
N GLY A 95 1.01 0.50 -1.59
CA GLY A 95 2.38 0.42 -2.11
C GLY A 95 2.94 -0.99 -2.00
N SER A 96 4.25 -1.11 -1.77
CA SER A 96 4.93 -2.41 -1.73
C SER A 96 5.04 -2.96 -0.31
N SER A 97 4.76 -4.26 -0.13
CA SER A 97 4.97 -4.97 1.15
C SER A 97 6.43 -5.33 1.41
N GLU A 98 7.26 -5.31 0.38
CA GLU A 98 8.70 -5.48 0.47
C GLU A 98 9.41 -4.61 -0.56
N ARG A 99 10.61 -4.12 -0.20
CA ARG A 99 11.44 -3.30 -1.08
C ARG A 99 12.89 -3.79 -1.00
N ARG A 100 13.53 -3.88 -2.16
CA ARG A 100 14.93 -4.33 -2.33
C ARG A 100 15.80 -3.18 -2.80
N CYS A 101 16.97 -3.00 -2.19
CA CYS A 101 17.94 -2.01 -2.68
C CYS A 101 18.60 -2.51 -3.98
N MET A 102 18.44 -1.74 -5.05
CA MET A 102 18.88 -2.11 -6.40
C MET A 102 20.24 -1.49 -6.76
N SER A 103 20.81 -1.92 -7.88
CA SER A 103 22.10 -1.44 -8.40
C SER A 103 22.07 0.00 -8.91
N ASN A 104 20.91 0.65 -8.96
CA ASN A 104 20.73 2.04 -9.40
C ASN A 104 20.55 3.03 -8.24
N HIS A 105 20.95 2.66 -7.02
CA HIS A 105 20.78 3.46 -5.80
C HIS A 105 19.31 3.70 -5.39
N GLN A 106 18.37 2.91 -5.92
CA GLN A 106 16.96 3.03 -5.58
C GLN A 106 16.40 1.75 -4.97
N TRP A 107 15.40 1.92 -4.12
CA TRP A 107 14.59 0.82 -3.63
C TRP A 107 13.56 0.40 -4.68
N SER A 108 13.37 -0.90 -4.85
CA SER A 108 12.32 -1.44 -5.70
C SER A 108 10.93 -1.03 -5.18
N GLY A 109 9.95 -1.12 -6.08
CA GLY A 109 8.55 -0.89 -5.73
C GLY A 109 8.23 0.56 -5.33
N GLN A 110 7.08 0.73 -4.69
CA GLN A 110 6.54 2.03 -4.33
C GLN A 110 6.62 2.25 -2.81
N PRO A 111 6.72 3.51 -2.33
CA PRO A 111 6.67 3.82 -0.90
C PRO A 111 5.44 3.24 -0.21
N THR A 112 5.65 2.62 0.95
CA THR A 112 4.60 1.94 1.70
C THR A 112 3.86 2.91 2.62
N ARG A 113 2.53 2.82 2.65
CA ARG A 113 1.65 3.55 3.57
C ARG A 113 0.64 2.60 4.18
N CYS A 114 0.30 2.82 5.44
CA CYS A 114 -0.79 2.10 6.11
C CYS A 114 -2.01 3.03 6.14
N GLU A 115 -3.06 2.64 5.43
CA GLU A 115 -4.31 3.39 5.33
C GLU A 115 -5.43 2.55 5.97
N VAL A 116 -6.34 3.17 6.72
CA VAL A 116 -7.41 2.43 7.42
C VAL A 116 -8.24 1.67 6.37
N TYR A 117 -8.69 0.44 6.67
CA TYR A 117 -9.76 -0.17 5.87
C TYR A 117 -10.89 0.85 5.84
N PHE A 118 -11.31 1.31 4.66
CA PHE A 118 -12.45 2.22 4.57
C PHE A 118 -13.55 1.68 5.48
N LEU A 119 -13.78 2.35 6.62
CA LEU A 119 -15.05 2.27 7.30
C LEU A 119 -15.99 2.89 6.29
N LEU A 120 -16.55 2.05 5.41
CA LEU A 120 -17.78 2.41 4.73
C LEU A 120 -18.66 2.98 5.84
N PRO A 121 -19.11 4.24 5.73
CA PRO A 121 -20.14 4.68 6.65
C PRO A 121 -21.22 3.61 6.59
N LEU A 122 -21.65 3.09 7.74
CA LEU A 122 -22.80 2.20 7.82
C LEU A 122 -24.03 2.96 7.31
N LYS A 123 -24.15 3.16 6.00
CA LYS A 123 -25.41 3.46 5.33
C LYS A 123 -26.04 2.13 4.98
N LYS A 124 -26.37 1.34 6.00
CA LYS A 124 -27.56 0.50 5.86
C LYS A 124 -28.73 1.47 6.03
N PRO A 125 -29.57 1.72 5.00
CA PRO A 125 -30.85 2.36 5.27
C PRO A 125 -31.58 1.46 6.27
N LEU A 126 -31.98 2.00 7.42
CA LEU A 126 -33.00 1.36 8.24
C LEU A 126 -34.20 1.13 7.32
N LYS A 127 -34.41 -0.13 6.91
CA LYS A 127 -35.69 -0.55 6.35
C LYS A 127 -36.71 -0.26 7.44
N LYS A 128 -37.49 0.81 7.27
CA LYS A 128 -38.68 1.06 8.07
C LYS A 128 -39.63 -0.10 7.80
N GLN A 129 -39.68 -1.08 8.71
CA GLN A 129 -40.73 -2.08 8.70
C GLN A 129 -42.04 -1.38 9.10
N PRO A 130 -43.08 -1.39 8.27
CA PRO A 130 -44.41 -1.08 8.77
C PRO A 130 -44.90 -2.34 9.47
N ASN A 131 -45.08 -2.26 10.80
CA ASN A 131 -46.14 -2.98 11.51
C ASN A 131 -46.13 -2.55 12.98
N ILE A 132 -46.90 -1.51 13.27
CA ILE A 132 -47.35 -1.22 14.63
C ILE A 132 -48.57 -2.13 14.87
N PHE A 133 -48.36 -3.22 15.58
CA PHE A 133 -49.43 -3.89 16.32
C PHE A 133 -49.42 -3.30 17.72
N LEU A 134 -50.38 -2.40 17.99
CA LEU A 134 -50.75 -1.96 19.34
C LEU A 134 -52.20 -2.41 19.56
N THR A 135 -52.33 -3.69 19.88
CA THR A 135 -53.48 -4.18 20.62
C THR A 135 -53.28 -3.82 22.10
N VAL A 136 -54.35 -3.35 22.77
CA VAL A 136 -54.83 -3.80 24.11
C VAL A 136 -55.47 -2.65 24.93
N ILE A 137 -56.82 -2.64 24.93
CA ILE A 137 -57.76 -2.29 26.02
C ILE A 137 -58.00 -0.79 26.28
N VAL A 138 -59.08 -0.14 25.80
CA VAL A 138 -60.52 -0.25 26.15
C VAL A 138 -61.32 0.15 24.88
N PHE A 139 -62.17 -0.63 24.20
CA PHE A 139 -63.40 -1.29 24.60
C PHE A 139 -63.60 -2.49 23.67
N ALA A 140 -63.93 -3.64 24.25
CA ALA A 140 -64.59 -4.69 23.50
C ALA A 140 -65.90 -4.13 22.90
N TYR A 141 -66.19 -4.61 21.68
CA TYR A 141 -67.48 -4.66 20.99
C TYR A 141 -67.65 -3.75 19.75
N LEU A 142 -67.22 -4.37 18.62
CA LEU A 142 -67.71 -4.25 17.23
C LEU A 142 -67.00 -3.23 16.31
N LEU A 143 -65.90 -3.71 15.69
CA LEU A 143 -65.30 -3.24 14.44
C LEU A 143 -66.00 -3.97 13.27
N ILE A 144 -66.37 -3.34 12.15
CA ILE A 144 -65.49 -2.93 11.04
C ILE A 144 -65.94 -1.56 10.45
N PHE A 145 -65.02 -0.59 10.29
CA PHE A 145 -65.25 0.71 9.63
C PHE A 145 -64.28 0.91 8.45
N LYS A 146 -64.74 1.45 7.32
CA LYS A 146 -63.90 1.75 6.14
C LYS A 146 -63.65 3.26 6.03
N TYR A 147 -62.42 3.64 5.70
CA TYR A 147 -61.89 5.01 5.81
C TYR A 147 -61.48 5.54 4.42
N GLU A 148 -62.05 6.65 3.95
CA GLU A 148 -61.54 7.39 2.79
C GLU A 148 -61.70 8.90 3.00
N HIS A 149 -60.58 9.64 2.84
CA HIS A 149 -60.52 11.12 2.88
C HIS A 149 -60.97 11.81 4.19
N GLY A 150 -60.81 11.15 5.34
CA GLY A 150 -60.98 11.78 6.67
C GLY A 150 -62.36 11.58 7.31
N ASP A 151 -63.34 11.03 6.59
CA ASP A 151 -64.67 10.72 7.11
C ASP A 151 -65.01 9.21 6.93
N VAL A 152 -65.86 8.67 7.81
CA VAL A 152 -66.11 7.22 7.99
C VAL A 152 -67.49 6.79 7.45
N PHE A 153 -67.55 5.74 6.62
CA PHE A 153 -68.79 5.20 6.03
C PHE A 153 -69.11 3.76 6.50
N MET A 154 -70.39 3.46 6.78
CA MET A 154 -70.92 2.12 7.11
C MET A 154 -71.91 1.65 6.02
N CYS A 155 -71.77 0.42 5.50
CA CYS A 155 -72.74 -0.17 4.55
C CYS A 155 -72.91 -1.69 4.80
N MET A 156 -74.16 -2.10 5.02
CA MET A 156 -74.62 -3.50 4.93
C MET A 156 -75.18 -3.78 3.52
N HIS A 157 -75.31 -5.07 3.22
CA HIS A 157 -76.30 -5.72 2.34
C HIS A 157 -75.87 -6.27 0.97
N VAL A 158 -75.92 -7.61 0.88
CA VAL A 158 -76.54 -8.30 -0.27
C VAL A 158 -77.99 -7.78 -0.37
N CYS A 159 -78.28 -7.06 -1.46
CA CYS A 159 -79.56 -6.48 -1.91
C CYS A 159 -80.20 -5.48 -0.90
N VAL A 160 -80.40 -4.18 -1.14
CA VAL A 160 -80.80 -3.45 -2.36
C VAL A 160 -80.40 -1.96 -2.23
N ASN A 161 -79.75 -1.44 -3.29
CA ASN A 161 -79.65 -0.06 -3.81
C ASN A 161 -79.27 1.16 -2.94
N THR A 162 -78.31 1.92 -3.52
CA THR A 162 -77.97 3.36 -3.43
C THR A 162 -77.07 3.87 -2.29
N CYS A 163 -75.90 4.43 -2.68
CA CYS A 163 -74.94 5.16 -1.85
C CYS A 163 -75.16 6.68 -1.95
N SER A 164 -75.05 7.40 -0.83
CA SER A 164 -75.12 8.88 -0.77
C SER A 164 -73.98 9.45 0.09
N ARG A 165 -73.30 10.50 -0.39
CA ARG A 165 -72.26 11.27 0.32
C ARG A 165 -72.90 12.29 1.28
N LEU A 166 -72.43 12.36 2.53
CA LEU A 166 -72.76 13.42 3.48
C LEU A 166 -71.46 14.16 3.86
N ILE A 167 -71.37 15.46 3.58
CA ILE A 167 -70.22 16.33 3.93
C ILE A 167 -70.58 17.08 5.20
N ILE A 168 -69.80 16.96 6.28
CA ILE A 168 -69.98 17.77 7.49
C ILE A 168 -68.67 18.55 7.75
N LYS A 169 -68.73 19.88 7.64
CA LYS A 169 -67.67 20.84 8.05
C LYS A 169 -67.62 20.97 9.58
N LEU A 170 -66.48 21.45 10.12
CA LEU A 170 -66.30 22.59 11.07
C LEU A 170 -65.05 22.36 11.96
N THR A 171 -63.96 23.12 11.76
CA THR A 171 -63.49 24.33 12.49
C THR A 171 -62.88 24.09 13.87
N ASP A 172 -61.65 24.62 14.01
CA ASP A 172 -60.69 24.76 15.13
C ASP A 172 -60.24 23.52 15.91
#